data_AF-A0AAF3J3D0-F1
#
_entry.id   AF-A0AAF3J3D0-F1
#
_cell.length_a   1.000
_cell.length_b   1.000
_cell.length_c   1.000
_cell.angle_alpha   90.00
_cell.angle_beta   90.00
_cell.angle_gamma   90.00
#
_symmetry.space_group_name_H-M   'P 1'
#
loop_
_entity.id
_entity.type
_entity.pdbx_description
1 polymer ?
#
loop_
_entity_poly.entity_id
_entity_poly.type
_entity_poly.pdbx_seq_one_letter_code
_entity_poly.pdbx_strand_id
1 'polypeptide(L)'
;MGTHDYDTIKGPFFYNAEKPKDIQLAPLNQTRQYLADELLTAYETKPEYAHLKPYVPIIKDKELYPVIRDSNGVLCSLPPIINSNHSKISLNTKNVFIEVTATDLQKATIVLDTIVIMFSQYCKNEFTVEPVEIFYEADGRTEEYPVQ
;
A
#
# COMPACT_ATOMS: atom_id res chain seq x y z
N MET A 1 3.36 5.71 -0.22
CA MET A 1 2.84 5.18 -1.49
C MET A 1 3.20 3.72 -1.59
N GLY A 2 2.30 2.90 -2.11
CA GLY A 2 2.62 1.57 -2.59
C GLY A 2 2.39 1.49 -4.10
N THR A 3 3.04 0.50 -4.70
CA THR A 3 2.78 0.09 -6.07
C THR A 3 2.62 -1.43 -6.07
N HIS A 4 1.60 -1.88 -6.80
CA HIS A 4 1.15 -3.25 -6.78
C HIS A 4 0.98 -3.76 -8.20
N ASP A 5 1.38 -5.00 -8.45
CA ASP A 5 0.98 -5.70 -9.67
C ASP A 5 -0.52 -5.97 -9.61
N TYR A 6 -1.31 -5.20 -10.36
CA TYR A 6 -2.76 -5.25 -10.32
C TYR A 6 -3.28 -6.63 -10.75
N ASP A 7 -2.58 -7.32 -11.63
CA ASP A 7 -2.98 -8.64 -12.14
C ASP A 7 -2.87 -9.74 -11.07
N THR A 8 -2.25 -9.44 -9.92
CA THR A 8 -2.08 -10.38 -8.79
C THR A 8 -3.05 -10.16 -7.64
N ILE A 9 -3.77 -9.03 -7.62
CA ILE A 9 -4.68 -8.63 -6.55
C ILE A 9 -6.11 -8.45 -7.10
N LYS A 10 -7.11 -8.36 -6.21
CA LYS A 10 -8.50 -8.26 -6.65
C LYS A 10 -9.33 -7.26 -5.85
N GLY A 11 -9.87 -6.25 -6.52
CA GLY A 11 -10.80 -5.28 -5.92
C GLY A 11 -12.18 -5.89 -5.55
N PRO A 12 -12.98 -5.23 -4.68
CA PRO A 12 -12.66 -3.96 -4.00
C PRO A 12 -11.51 -4.09 -2.99
N PHE A 13 -10.87 -2.96 -2.69
CA PHE A 13 -9.78 -2.87 -1.72
C PHE A 13 -10.26 -2.15 -0.47
N PHE A 14 -9.73 -2.54 0.68
CA PHE A 14 -10.13 -2.01 1.98
C PHE A 14 -8.93 -1.39 2.69
N TYR A 15 -9.05 -0.11 3.04
CA TYR A 15 -8.12 0.59 3.93
C TYR A 15 -8.73 0.69 5.32
N ASN A 16 -8.22 -0.08 6.28
CA ASN A 16 -8.70 -0.13 7.66
C ASN A 16 -7.51 -0.20 8.64
N ALA A 17 -7.80 -0.33 9.93
CA ALA A 17 -6.79 -0.51 10.96
C ALA A 17 -7.10 -1.74 11.82
N GLU A 18 -6.11 -2.62 11.99
CA GLU A 18 -6.25 -3.92 12.63
C GLU A 18 -5.24 -4.08 13.78
N LYS A 19 -5.51 -4.98 14.73
CA LYS A 19 -4.55 -5.24 15.82
C LYS A 19 -3.30 -5.90 15.24
N PRO A 20 -2.08 -5.54 15.71
CA PRO A 20 -0.83 -6.10 15.18
C PRO A 20 -0.75 -7.62 15.16
N LYS A 21 -1.40 -8.27 16.13
CA LYS A 21 -1.45 -9.74 16.29
C LYS A 21 -2.35 -10.45 15.28
N ASP A 22 -3.25 -9.72 14.64
CA ASP A 22 -4.20 -10.25 13.65
C ASP A 22 -3.70 -10.01 12.21
N ILE A 23 -2.57 -9.29 12.06
CA ILE A 23 -1.99 -8.96 10.76
C ILE A 23 -0.82 -9.90 10.48
N GLN A 24 -0.97 -10.72 9.44
CA GLN A 24 0.08 -11.60 8.95
C GLN A 24 0.43 -11.26 7.50
N LEU A 25 1.74 -11.14 7.22
CA LEU A 25 2.23 -10.84 5.86
C LEU A 25 3.61 -11.42 5.58
N ALA A 26 3.82 -11.77 4.31
CA ALA A 26 5.17 -11.93 3.76
C ALA A 26 5.61 -10.58 3.18
N PRO A 27 6.58 -9.87 3.79
CA PRO A 27 7.02 -8.56 3.31
C PRO A 27 7.76 -8.67 1.97
N LEU A 28 7.81 -7.57 1.24
CA LEU A 28 8.47 -7.47 -0.07
C LEU A 28 9.83 -8.20 -0.11
N ASN A 29 10.02 -9.03 -1.14
CA ASN A 29 11.22 -9.86 -1.36
C ASN A 29 11.45 -10.97 -0.32
N GLN A 30 10.45 -11.30 0.49
CA GLN A 30 10.51 -12.42 1.42
C GLN A 30 9.35 -13.40 1.19
N THR A 31 9.61 -14.68 1.45
CA THR A 31 8.60 -15.74 1.38
C THR A 31 8.06 -16.12 2.75
N ARG A 32 8.82 -15.84 3.82
CA ARG A 32 8.39 -16.08 5.19
C ARG A 32 7.30 -15.09 5.57
N GLN A 33 6.22 -15.60 6.14
CA GLN A 33 5.19 -14.78 6.78
C GLN A 33 5.61 -14.41 8.21
N TYR A 34 5.26 -13.18 8.60
CA TYR A 34 5.47 -12.62 9.93
C TYR A 34 4.16 -12.06 10.45
N LEU A 35 3.98 -12.08 11.77
CA LEU A 35 3.03 -11.17 12.42
C LEU A 35 3.60 -9.75 12.38
N ALA A 36 2.74 -8.74 12.33
CA ALA A 36 3.19 -7.36 12.17
C ALA A 36 4.07 -6.88 13.36
N ASP A 37 3.78 -7.31 14.58
CA ASP A 37 4.59 -6.98 15.77
C ASP A 37 5.99 -7.63 15.74
N GLU A 38 6.08 -8.89 15.33
CA GLU A 38 7.34 -9.60 15.08
C GLU A 38 8.14 -8.88 13.98
N LEU A 39 7.48 -8.49 12.89
CA LEU A 39 8.10 -7.84 11.75
C LEU A 39 8.72 -6.48 12.14
N LEU A 40 7.98 -5.63 12.84
CA LEU A 40 8.49 -4.33 13.29
C LEU A 40 9.65 -4.47 14.28
N THR A 41 9.60 -5.49 15.15
CA THR A 41 10.72 -5.79 16.05
C THR A 41 11.97 -6.22 15.27
N ALA A 42 11.81 -7.03 14.23
CA ALA A 42 12.92 -7.38 13.35
C ALA A 42 13.48 -6.16 12.61
N TYR A 43 12.61 -5.27 12.10
CA TYR A 43 13.02 -4.04 11.40
C TYR A 43 13.77 -3.04 12.28
N GLU A 44 13.48 -3.01 13.57
CA GLU A 44 14.17 -2.11 14.51
C GLU A 44 15.53 -2.64 14.97
N THR A 45 15.66 -3.97 15.10
CA THR A 45 16.78 -4.61 15.79
C THR A 45 17.83 -5.18 14.85
N LYS A 46 17.44 -5.64 13.65
CA LYS A 46 18.36 -6.32 12.72
C LYS A 46 19.04 -5.34 11.76
N PRO A 47 20.38 -5.39 11.62
CA PRO A 47 21.11 -4.54 10.68
C PRO A 47 20.68 -4.67 9.22
N GLU A 48 20.21 -5.84 8.82
CA GLU A 48 19.71 -6.11 7.45
C GLU A 48 18.52 -5.22 7.04
N TYR A 49 17.78 -4.67 8.01
CA TYR A 49 16.61 -3.80 7.80
C TYR A 49 16.85 -2.36 8.25
N ALA A 50 18.11 -1.92 8.37
CA ALA A 50 18.44 -0.58 8.86
C ALA A 50 17.75 0.57 8.10
N HIS A 51 17.43 0.37 6.82
CA HIS A 51 16.71 1.33 5.98
C HIS A 51 15.22 1.49 6.38
N LEU A 52 14.61 0.49 7.02
CA LEU A 52 13.21 0.52 7.49
C LEU A 52 13.09 1.05 8.92
N LYS A 53 14.14 0.92 9.73
CA LYS A 53 14.19 1.35 11.13
C LYS A 53 13.65 2.77 11.38
N PRO A 54 13.93 3.80 10.55
CA PRO A 54 13.40 5.14 10.77
C PRO A 54 11.87 5.24 10.69
N TYR A 55 11.21 4.32 9.98
CA TYR A 55 9.76 4.33 9.76
C TYR A 55 9.00 3.51 10.81
N VAL A 56 9.67 2.56 11.48
CA VAL A 56 9.06 1.70 12.51
C VAL A 56 8.31 2.50 13.59
N PRO A 57 8.85 3.59 14.16
CA PRO A 57 8.17 4.35 15.22
C PRO A 57 6.86 5.03 14.79
N ILE A 58 6.55 5.11 13.50
CA ILE A 58 5.33 5.77 13.01
C ILE A 58 4.08 5.01 13.50
N ILE A 59 4.12 3.68 13.48
CA ILE A 59 3.00 2.83 13.88
C ILE A 59 3.32 1.90 15.05
N LYS A 60 4.61 1.66 15.37
CA LYS A 60 4.97 0.79 16.49
C LYS A 60 4.32 1.26 17.81
N ASP A 61 3.89 0.29 18.62
CA ASP A 61 3.19 0.50 19.90
C ASP A 61 1.81 1.18 19.84
N LYS A 62 1.28 1.44 18.64
CA LYS A 62 -0.15 1.80 18.46
C LYS A 62 -1.03 0.57 18.65
N GLU A 63 -2.27 0.80 19.10
CA GLU A 63 -3.26 -0.27 19.29
C GLU A 63 -3.64 -0.96 17.98
N LEU A 64 -3.73 -0.18 16.90
CA LEU A 64 -4.11 -0.63 15.57
C LEU A 64 -3.08 -0.15 14.55
N TYR A 65 -2.77 -1.01 13.57
CA TYR A 65 -1.91 -0.69 12.43
C TYR A 65 -2.74 -0.57 11.16
N PRO A 66 -2.49 0.45 10.33
CA PRO A 66 -3.21 0.62 9.08
C PRO A 66 -2.80 -0.49 8.10
N VAL A 67 -3.77 -1.03 7.39
CA VAL A 67 -3.56 -2.10 6.42
C VAL A 67 -4.39 -1.87 5.18
N ILE A 68 -3.93 -2.42 4.06
CA ILE A 68 -4.68 -2.46 2.80
C ILE A 68 -4.85 -3.91 2.41
N ARG A 69 -6.10 -4.34 2.26
CA ARG A 69 -6.47 -5.70 1.85
C ARG A 69 -7.24 -5.69 0.54
N ASP A 70 -7.12 -6.77 -0.20
CA ASP A 70 -7.96 -7.05 -1.37
C ASP A 70 -9.29 -7.72 -0.96
N SER A 71 -10.17 -7.96 -1.94
CA SER A 71 -11.46 -8.61 -1.75
C SER A 71 -11.40 -10.07 -1.29
N ASN A 72 -10.24 -10.72 -1.42
CA ASN A 72 -9.99 -12.05 -0.89
C ASN A 72 -9.46 -12.01 0.56
N GLY A 73 -9.32 -10.81 1.15
CA GLY A 73 -8.75 -10.59 2.47
C GLY A 73 -7.22 -10.69 2.50
N VAL A 74 -6.55 -10.77 1.34
CA VAL A 74 -5.09 -10.85 1.27
C VAL A 74 -4.49 -9.48 1.52
N LEU A 75 -3.47 -9.42 2.37
CA LEU A 75 -2.78 -8.17 2.68
C LEU A 75 -1.93 -7.70 1.48
N CYS A 76 -2.22 -6.51 0.98
CA CYS A 76 -1.48 -5.82 -0.07
C CYS A 76 -0.34 -4.99 0.52
N SER A 77 -0.59 -4.20 1.56
CA SER A 77 0.43 -3.37 2.21
C SER A 77 0.14 -3.13 3.70
N LEU A 78 1.20 -2.79 4.43
CA LEU A 78 1.19 -2.31 5.82
C LEU A 78 1.76 -0.88 5.83
N PRO A 79 0.96 0.15 5.51
CA PRO A 79 1.44 1.51 5.52
C PRO A 79 1.93 1.97 6.91
N PRO A 80 2.88 2.92 6.99
CA PRO A 80 3.77 3.38 5.94
C PRO A 80 5.05 2.51 5.84
N ILE A 81 4.99 1.24 6.24
CA ILE A 81 6.17 0.42 6.49
C ILE A 81 6.61 -0.38 5.26
N ILE A 82 5.74 -1.24 4.71
CA ILE A 82 6.14 -2.18 3.66
C ILE A 82 4.95 -2.70 2.84
N ASN A 83 5.21 -3.04 1.58
CA ASN A 83 4.29 -3.77 0.73
C ASN A 83 4.44 -5.29 0.90
N SER A 84 3.38 -6.03 0.62
CA SER A 84 3.38 -7.49 0.58
C SER A 84 4.16 -8.00 -0.63
N ASN A 85 4.85 -9.13 -0.48
CA ASN A 85 5.49 -9.81 -1.60
C ASN A 85 4.45 -10.37 -2.60
N HIS A 86 3.20 -10.58 -2.16
CA HIS A 86 2.11 -11.07 -2.99
C HIS A 86 1.87 -10.20 -4.22
N SER A 87 1.88 -8.88 -4.04
CA SER A 87 1.57 -7.88 -5.06
C SER A 87 2.81 -7.20 -5.62
N LYS A 88 3.97 -7.86 -5.53
CA LYS A 88 5.25 -7.29 -5.92
C LYS A 88 5.29 -7.01 -7.43
N ILE A 89 5.65 -5.78 -7.78
CA ILE A 89 5.93 -5.40 -9.18
C ILE A 89 7.19 -6.09 -9.71
N SER A 90 7.18 -6.39 -11.01
CA SER A 90 8.31 -6.98 -11.75
C SER A 90 8.44 -6.34 -13.13
N LEU A 91 9.48 -6.70 -13.87
CA LEU A 91 9.63 -6.28 -15.27
C LEU A 91 8.53 -6.83 -16.20
N ASN A 92 7.75 -7.82 -15.73
CA ASN A 92 6.64 -8.40 -16.47
C ASN A 92 5.27 -7.79 -16.10
N THR A 93 5.22 -6.92 -15.09
CA THR A 93 3.98 -6.28 -14.63
C THR A 93 3.42 -5.37 -15.74
N LYS A 94 2.13 -5.52 -16.03
CA LYS A 94 1.43 -4.78 -17.09
C LYS A 94 0.51 -3.71 -16.55
N ASN A 95 -0.23 -4.07 -15.49
CA ASN A 95 -1.20 -3.20 -14.85
C ASN A 95 -0.69 -2.89 -13.44
N VAL A 96 -0.62 -1.60 -13.08
CA VAL A 96 -0.09 -1.16 -11.79
C VAL A 96 -1.21 -0.49 -11.01
N PHE A 97 -1.53 -1.03 -9.83
CA PHE A 97 -2.39 -0.36 -8.87
C PHE A 97 -1.51 0.46 -7.93
N ILE A 98 -1.92 1.70 -7.66
CA ILE A 98 -1.15 2.68 -6.89
C ILE A 98 -2.03 3.21 -5.78
N GLU A 99 -1.54 3.16 -4.55
CA GLU A 99 -2.22 3.68 -3.39
C GLU A 99 -1.32 4.61 -2.57
N VAL A 100 -1.92 5.71 -2.10
CA VAL A 100 -1.22 6.77 -1.36
C VAL A 100 -1.98 7.07 -0.08
N THR A 101 -1.50 6.54 1.05
CA THR A 101 -2.00 6.89 2.37
C THR A 101 -1.22 8.07 2.95
N ALA A 102 -1.91 9.08 3.46
CA ALA A 102 -1.31 10.19 4.19
C ALA A 102 -2.27 10.79 5.22
N THR A 103 -1.73 11.58 6.14
CA THR A 103 -2.52 12.41 7.07
C THR A 103 -2.95 13.75 6.46
N ASP A 104 -2.48 14.05 5.25
CA ASP A 104 -2.73 15.29 4.51
C ASP A 104 -3.19 14.91 3.09
N LEU A 105 -4.48 15.12 2.82
CA LEU A 105 -5.11 14.71 1.57
C LEU A 105 -4.50 15.42 0.36
N GLN A 106 -4.23 16.72 0.45
CA GLN A 106 -3.65 17.48 -0.66
C GLN A 106 -2.27 16.94 -1.05
N LYS A 107 -1.44 16.61 -0.06
CA LYS A 107 -0.13 15.99 -0.32
C LYS A 107 -0.27 14.60 -0.94
N ALA A 108 -1.22 13.79 -0.48
CA ALA A 108 -1.49 12.48 -1.09
C ALA A 108 -1.89 12.62 -2.56
N THR A 109 -2.83 13.54 -2.86
CA THR A 109 -3.28 13.83 -4.23
C THR A 109 -2.13 14.28 -5.12
N ILE A 110 -1.30 15.24 -4.67
CA ILE A 110 -0.15 15.71 -5.46
C ILE A 110 0.83 14.57 -5.74
N VAL A 111 1.11 13.71 -4.76
CA VAL A 111 1.99 12.55 -4.95
C VAL A 111 1.40 11.57 -5.96
N LEU A 112 0.11 11.25 -5.84
CA LEU A 112 -0.58 10.38 -6.79
C LEU A 112 -0.52 10.95 -8.21
N ASP A 113 -0.96 12.19 -8.38
CA ASP A 113 -1.00 12.90 -9.67
C ASP A 113 0.39 12.94 -10.32
N THR A 114 1.42 13.27 -9.53
CA THR A 114 2.81 13.32 -10.03
C THR A 114 3.24 11.95 -10.59
N ILE A 115 2.98 10.86 -9.87
CA ILE A 115 3.38 9.52 -10.28
C ILE A 115 2.63 9.11 -11.55
N VAL A 116 1.30 9.24 -11.55
CA VAL A 116 0.49 8.79 -12.69
C VAL A 116 0.78 9.62 -13.94
N ILE A 117 0.99 10.93 -13.82
CA ILE A 117 1.39 11.78 -14.95
C ILE A 117 2.76 11.36 -15.50
N MET A 118 3.76 11.16 -14.62
CA MET A 118 5.11 10.80 -15.04
C MET A 118 5.17 9.45 -15.77
N PHE A 119 4.36 8.47 -15.34
CA PHE A 119 4.42 7.11 -15.88
C PHE A 119 3.37 6.79 -16.95
N SER A 120 2.28 7.57 -17.06
CA SER A 120 1.21 7.35 -18.05
C SER A 120 1.68 7.42 -19.51
N GLN A 121 2.79 8.13 -19.78
CA GLN A 121 3.43 8.15 -21.10
C GLN A 121 3.95 6.77 -21.55
N TYR A 122 4.15 5.84 -20.62
CA TYR A 122 4.62 4.47 -20.90
C TYR A 122 3.48 3.44 -20.94
N CYS A 123 2.23 3.87 -20.74
CA CYS A 123 1.06 3.02 -20.85
C CYS A 123 0.74 2.74 -22.32
N LYS A 124 0.07 1.61 -22.58
CA LYS A 124 -0.39 1.23 -23.93
C LYS A 124 -1.24 2.33 -24.58
N ASN A 125 -2.11 2.95 -23.80
CA ASN A 125 -2.80 4.18 -24.16
C ASN A 125 -2.07 5.32 -23.44
N GLU A 126 -1.25 6.07 -24.16
CA GLU A 126 -0.42 7.13 -23.56
C GLU A 126 -1.29 8.18 -22.85
N PHE A 127 -0.76 8.72 -21.76
CA PHE A 127 -1.39 9.79 -20.97
C PHE A 127 -2.81 9.44 -20.47
N THR A 128 -3.09 8.15 -20.31
CA THR A 128 -4.35 7.64 -19.77
C THR A 128 -4.10 6.96 -18.43
N VAL A 129 -4.97 7.23 -17.46
CA VAL A 129 -4.96 6.61 -16.13
C VAL A 129 -6.37 6.12 -15.84
N GLU A 130 -6.51 4.89 -15.35
CA GLU A 130 -7.81 4.38 -14.90
C GLU A 130 -8.09 4.92 -13.49
N PRO A 131 -9.16 5.71 -13.31
CA PRO A 131 -9.47 6.26 -12.01
C PRO A 131 -10.04 5.19 -11.07
N VAL A 132 -9.85 5.41 -9.78
CA VAL A 132 -10.36 4.56 -8.70
C VAL A 132 -11.33 5.36 -7.85
N GLU A 133 -12.50 4.77 -7.62
CA GLU A 133 -13.50 5.28 -6.70
C GLU A 133 -13.11 4.92 -5.25
N ILE A 134 -13.07 5.92 -4.38
CA ILE A 134 -12.82 5.79 -2.94
C ILE A 134 -14.11 6.13 -2.19
N PHE A 135 -14.64 5.13 -1.48
CA PHE A 135 -15.77 5.30 -0.58
C PHE A 135 -15.29 5.52 0.87
N TYR A 136 -15.68 6.63 1.47
CA TYR A 136 -15.38 6.97 2.85
C TYR A 136 -16.55 6.56 3.76
N GLU A 137 -16.40 5.46 4.50
CA GLU A 137 -17.46 4.92 5.36
C GLU A 137 -17.93 5.90 6.44
N ALA A 138 -17.04 6.78 6.91
CA ALA A 138 -17.30 7.69 8.02
C ALA A 138 -18.38 8.75 7.72
N ASP A 139 -18.44 9.23 6.48
CA ASP A 139 -19.35 10.28 6.03
C ASP A 139 -20.22 9.86 4.82
N GLY A 140 -20.01 8.65 4.29
CA GLY A 140 -20.73 8.11 3.15
C GLY A 140 -20.37 8.78 1.82
N ARG A 141 -19.29 9.57 1.79
CA ARG A 141 -18.84 10.26 0.58
C ARG A 141 -18.10 9.30 -0.33
N THR A 142 -18.25 9.56 -1.63
CA THR A 142 -17.52 8.87 -2.68
C THR A 142 -16.71 9.91 -3.47
N GLU A 143 -15.44 9.64 -3.70
CA GLU A 143 -14.55 10.49 -4.50
C GLU A 143 -13.79 9.64 -5.52
N GLU A 144 -13.43 10.24 -6.65
CA GLU A 144 -12.68 9.57 -7.71
C GLU A 144 -11.28 10.17 -7.81
N TYR A 145 -10.26 9.31 -7.93
CA TYR A 145 -8.86 9.71 -8.07
C TYR A 145 -8.14 8.94 -9.20
N PRO A 146 -7.22 9.57 -9.96
CA PRO A 146 -6.89 11.00 -9.92
C PRO A 146 -8.09 11.86 -10.37
N VAL A 147 -8.15 13.11 -9.89
CA VAL A 147 -9.24 14.03 -10.23
C VAL A 147 -9.09 14.42 -11.71
N GLN A 148 -10.13 14.18 -12.52
CA GLN A 148 -10.16 14.51 -13.95
C GLN A 148 -10.40 16.00 -14.22
#